data_AF-A0A6C0DJT1-F1
#
_entry.id   AF-A0A6C0DJT1-F1
#
_cell.length_a   1.000
_cell.length_b   1.000
_cell.length_c   1.000
_cell.angle_alpha   90.00
_cell.angle_beta   90.00
_cell.angle_gamma   90.00
#
_symmetry.space_group_name_H-M   'P 1'
#
loop_
_entity.id
_entity.type
_entity.pdbx_description
1 polymer ?
#
loop_
_entity_poly.entity_id
_entity_poly.type
_entity_poly.pdbx_seq_one_letter_code
_entity_poly.pdbx_strand_id
1 'polypeptide(L)'
;MPHPLIELMADMVRSAPKPKAWTNTDLTEQTLSVLQRECETPSDFDQIFSREHFWALYRTGRIDPVVKQTDGAILVALLNNPDQMDEIPWDLWSILLQLYKRPDGQPYTIFLCAHPALRQFPKKNKPVTPLNINGGYAYPCDSTCVFIYRAEDATRVLIHELFHAACSDNTALPLEVREAETEAWAELIWAAFMCDKAKLRQGDLKELEKIVNDQASYIHHQNRYLKDQGHIKGDPSSMPFPWRYTIGKEDVWTRWGLSVSSNASHAKNSNDRCEDHKHSLRLTFHPTLDMKRRWKVSDRSTIL
;
A
#
# COMPACT_ATOMS: atom_id res chain seq x y z
N MET A 1 -20.73 14.99 -15.89
CA MET A 1 -20.01 15.67 -14.80
C MET A 1 -19.04 14.67 -14.20
N PRO A 2 -17.83 15.08 -13.82
CA PRO A 2 -16.86 14.19 -13.19
C PRO A 2 -17.43 13.61 -11.88
N HIS A 3 -16.96 12.44 -11.48
CA HIS A 3 -17.41 11.82 -10.24
C HIS A 3 -16.92 12.64 -9.02
N PRO A 4 -17.74 12.94 -7.99
CA PRO A 4 -17.34 13.81 -6.87
C PRO A 4 -16.08 13.36 -6.14
N LEU A 5 -15.89 12.05 -5.94
CA LEU A 5 -14.64 11.53 -5.35
C LEU A 5 -13.41 11.73 -6.25
N ILE A 6 -13.58 11.70 -7.57
CA ILE A 6 -12.48 11.96 -8.51
C ILE A 6 -12.08 13.43 -8.44
N GLU A 7 -13.05 14.35 -8.33
CA GLU A 7 -12.78 15.77 -8.10
C GLU A 7 -12.07 16.00 -6.76
N LEU A 8 -12.55 15.37 -5.69
CA LEU A 8 -11.91 15.43 -4.36
C LEU A 8 -10.46 14.94 -4.40
N MET A 9 -10.20 13.81 -5.06
CA MET A 9 -8.85 13.28 -5.23
C MET A 9 -7.96 14.19 -6.07
N ALA A 10 -8.51 14.79 -7.13
CA ALA A 10 -7.79 15.78 -7.93
C ALA A 10 -7.42 17.02 -7.10
N ASP A 11 -8.34 17.52 -6.27
CA ASP A 11 -8.09 18.63 -5.37
C ASP A 11 -7.03 18.31 -4.32
N MET A 12 -7.09 17.12 -3.71
CA MET A 12 -6.06 16.64 -2.78
C MET A 12 -4.68 16.64 -3.46
N VAL A 13 -4.56 16.11 -4.67
CA VAL A 13 -3.27 16.04 -5.37
C VAL A 13 -2.79 17.42 -5.85
N ARG A 14 -3.71 18.30 -6.26
CA ARG A 14 -3.38 19.70 -6.64
C ARG A 14 -2.85 20.51 -5.46
N SER A 15 -3.49 20.35 -4.31
CA SER A 15 -3.17 21.05 -3.05
C SER A 15 -2.09 20.35 -2.23
N ALA A 16 -1.68 19.14 -2.63
CA ALA A 16 -0.65 18.38 -1.94
C ALA A 16 0.63 19.21 -1.77
N PRO A 17 1.30 19.09 -0.61
CA PRO A 17 2.52 19.83 -0.33
C PRO A 17 3.63 19.45 -1.32
N LYS A 18 4.63 20.33 -1.42
CA LYS A 18 5.86 20.01 -2.15
C LYS A 18 6.62 18.90 -1.41
N PRO A 19 7.33 18.01 -2.14
CA PRO A 19 8.16 17.00 -1.50
C PRO A 19 9.23 17.66 -0.63
N LYS A 20 9.55 17.03 0.49
CA LYS A 20 10.59 17.45 1.43
C LYS A 20 11.77 16.51 1.30
N ALA A 21 12.97 17.06 1.44
CA ALA A 21 14.19 16.29 1.32
C ALA A 21 14.32 15.29 2.47
N TRP A 22 14.82 14.10 2.14
CA TRP A 22 15.21 13.10 3.13
C TRP A 22 16.69 13.27 3.48
N THR A 23 17.00 13.41 4.75
CA THR A 23 18.37 13.51 5.26
C THR A 23 18.74 12.25 6.04
N ASN A 24 20.01 11.82 5.94
CA ASN A 24 20.49 10.74 6.80
C ASN A 24 20.40 11.20 8.27
N THR A 25 20.07 10.27 9.15
CA THR A 25 20.04 10.51 10.59
C THR A 25 20.48 9.24 11.32
N ASP A 26 20.75 9.34 12.62
CA ASP A 26 21.24 8.22 13.41
C ASP A 26 20.11 7.30 13.86
N LEU A 27 20.42 5.99 13.98
CA LEU A 27 19.52 5.03 14.60
C LEU A 27 19.57 5.19 16.12
N THR A 28 18.56 5.83 16.70
CA THR A 28 18.49 6.00 18.17
C THR A 28 18.25 4.67 18.87
N GLU A 29 18.68 4.56 20.13
CA GLU A 29 18.41 3.38 20.97
C GLU A 29 16.91 3.09 21.11
N GLN A 30 16.09 4.13 21.23
CA GLN A 30 14.63 3.99 21.28
C GLN A 30 14.09 3.37 20.00
N THR A 31 14.46 3.90 18.83
CA THR A 31 14.03 3.36 17.54
C THR A 31 14.53 1.93 17.33
N LEU A 32 15.76 1.63 17.73
CA LEU A 32 16.33 0.29 17.66
C LEU A 32 15.57 -0.70 18.55
N SER A 33 15.19 -0.31 19.77
CA SER A 33 14.43 -1.16 20.68
C SER A 33 13.04 -1.51 20.15
N VAL A 34 12.38 -0.57 19.46
CA VAL A 34 11.11 -0.85 18.78
C VAL A 34 11.34 -1.82 17.63
N LEU A 35 12.32 -1.56 16.75
CA LEU A 35 12.65 -2.48 15.65
C LEU A 35 12.95 -3.90 16.16
N GLN A 36 13.76 -4.02 17.21
CA GLN A 36 14.07 -5.30 17.83
C GLN A 36 12.82 -6.00 18.34
N ARG A 37 11.99 -5.30 19.12
CA ARG A 37 10.74 -5.86 19.67
C ARG A 37 9.85 -6.39 18.56
N GLU A 38 9.63 -5.59 17.52
CA GLU A 38 8.78 -5.97 16.40
C GLU A 38 9.35 -7.16 15.65
N CYS A 39 10.67 -7.23 15.44
CA CYS A 39 11.28 -8.33 14.70
C CYS A 39 11.43 -9.64 15.50
N GLU A 40 11.58 -9.57 16.82
CA GLU A 40 11.73 -10.76 17.69
C GLU A 40 10.38 -11.31 18.16
N THR A 41 9.31 -10.50 18.12
CA THR A 41 7.97 -10.95 18.50
C THR A 41 7.30 -11.68 17.32
N PRO A 42 6.89 -12.95 17.47
CA PRO A 42 6.13 -13.66 16.44
C PRO A 42 4.88 -12.88 16.04
N SER A 43 4.57 -12.86 14.75
CA SER A 43 3.35 -12.22 14.23
C SER A 43 2.61 -13.20 13.34
N ASP A 44 1.33 -13.40 13.64
CA ASP A 44 0.43 -14.21 12.82
C ASP A 44 0.23 -13.62 11.42
N PHE A 45 0.64 -12.36 11.23
CA PHE A 45 0.51 -11.59 10.00
C PHE A 45 1.74 -11.70 9.09
N ASP A 46 2.96 -11.78 9.65
CA ASP A 46 4.22 -11.91 8.88
C ASP A 46 4.59 -13.39 8.69
N GLN A 47 3.77 -14.11 7.93
CA GLN A 47 3.99 -15.54 7.66
C GLN A 47 5.13 -15.80 6.65
N ILE A 48 5.71 -14.75 6.05
CA ILE A 48 6.94 -14.86 5.25
C ILE A 48 8.21 -14.78 6.13
N PHE A 49 8.06 -14.57 7.44
CA PHE A 49 9.17 -14.43 8.40
C PHE A 49 10.15 -13.32 8.01
N SER A 50 9.66 -12.26 7.36
CA SER A 50 10.49 -11.18 6.84
C SER A 50 11.20 -10.46 7.97
N ARG A 51 10.47 -10.11 9.03
CA ARG A 51 11.01 -9.33 10.15
C ARG A 51 12.14 -10.07 10.86
N GLU A 52 11.93 -11.33 11.18
CA GLU A 52 12.94 -12.19 11.80
C GLU A 52 14.17 -12.35 10.89
N HIS A 53 13.94 -12.60 9.59
CA HIS A 53 15.01 -12.74 8.61
C HIS A 53 15.90 -11.50 8.52
N PHE A 54 15.31 -10.32 8.30
CA PHE A 54 16.05 -9.06 8.19
C PHE A 54 16.74 -8.68 9.49
N TRP A 55 16.12 -8.96 10.64
CA TRP A 55 16.75 -8.74 11.93
C TRP A 55 17.99 -9.62 12.14
N ALA A 56 17.94 -10.88 11.73
CA ALA A 56 19.10 -11.78 11.77
C ALA A 56 20.23 -11.30 10.85
N LEU A 57 19.91 -10.79 9.65
CA LEU A 57 20.90 -10.20 8.74
C LEU A 57 21.57 -8.96 9.36
N TYR A 58 20.78 -8.06 9.93
CA TYR A 58 21.28 -6.87 10.61
C TYR A 58 22.17 -7.23 11.81
N ARG A 59 21.71 -8.11 12.70
CA ARG A 59 22.45 -8.56 13.88
C ARG A 59 23.78 -9.25 13.55
N THR A 60 23.87 -9.87 12.38
CA THR A 60 25.10 -10.54 11.93
C THR A 60 26.00 -9.62 11.09
N GLY A 61 25.65 -8.34 10.94
CA GLY A 61 26.43 -7.35 10.19
C GLY A 61 26.42 -7.58 8.67
N ARG A 62 25.42 -8.29 8.13
CA ARG A 62 25.30 -8.55 6.69
C ARG A 62 24.57 -7.45 5.93
N ILE A 63 23.78 -6.65 6.64
CA ILE A 63 23.10 -5.47 6.10
C ILE A 63 23.21 -4.34 7.12
N ASP A 64 23.33 -3.12 6.61
CA ASP A 64 23.24 -1.90 7.40
C ASP A 64 21.84 -1.28 7.22
N PRO A 65 21.24 -0.72 8.29
CA PRO A 65 19.97 -0.04 8.17
C PRO A 65 20.14 1.29 7.43
N VAL A 66 19.25 1.57 6.49
CA VAL A 66 19.11 2.91 5.92
C VAL A 66 18.22 3.71 6.86
N VAL A 67 18.78 4.75 7.49
CA VAL A 67 18.05 5.62 8.41
C VAL A 67 17.99 7.03 7.85
N LYS A 68 16.76 7.48 7.54
CA LYS A 68 16.51 8.79 6.96
C LYS A 68 15.34 9.49 7.64
N GLN A 69 15.41 10.81 7.72
CA GLN A 69 14.38 11.67 8.28
C GLN A 69 13.88 12.67 7.24
N THR A 70 12.60 13.02 7.32
CA THR A 70 11.94 14.10 6.58
C THR A 70 11.00 14.87 7.51
N ASP A 71 10.35 15.92 7.02
CA ASP A 71 9.27 16.61 7.75
C ASP A 71 8.15 15.62 8.07
N GLY A 72 7.97 15.33 9.36
CA GLY A 72 6.92 14.45 9.87
C GLY A 72 7.25 12.96 9.93
N ALA A 73 8.47 12.51 9.60
CA ALA A 73 8.80 11.09 9.73
C ALA A 73 10.29 10.75 9.84
N ILE A 74 10.56 9.57 10.42
CA ILE A 74 11.81 8.83 10.39
C ILE A 74 11.54 7.48 9.72
N LEU A 75 12.36 7.09 8.76
CA LEU A 75 12.35 5.78 8.14
C LEU A 75 13.59 5.00 8.57
N VAL A 76 13.38 3.77 9.04
CA VAL A 76 14.42 2.75 9.22
C VAL A 76 14.13 1.61 8.25
N ALA A 77 14.97 1.45 7.23
CA ALA A 77 14.80 0.42 6.22
C ALA A 77 15.92 -0.63 6.27
N LEU A 78 15.52 -1.90 6.37
CA LEU A 78 16.36 -3.07 6.16
C LEU A 78 16.08 -3.58 4.74
N LEU A 79 17.06 -3.39 3.85
CA LEU A 79 16.91 -3.68 2.42
C LEU A 79 17.53 -5.05 2.09
N ASN A 80 16.86 -5.81 1.21
CA ASN A 80 17.35 -7.11 0.72
C ASN A 80 18.62 -6.94 -0.12
N ASN A 81 18.71 -5.82 -0.85
CA ASN A 81 19.91 -5.41 -1.57
C ASN A 81 19.99 -3.88 -1.60
N PRO A 82 21.21 -3.31 -1.74
CA PRO A 82 21.40 -1.86 -1.75
C PRO A 82 20.60 -1.13 -2.84
N ASP A 83 20.39 -1.76 -4.00
CA ASP A 83 19.70 -1.13 -5.11
C ASP A 83 18.21 -0.87 -4.85
N GLN A 84 17.60 -1.53 -3.86
CA GLN A 84 16.23 -1.22 -3.43
C GLN A 84 16.10 0.22 -2.89
N MET A 85 17.20 0.89 -2.56
CA MET A 85 17.19 2.30 -2.22
C MET A 85 16.63 3.17 -3.37
N ASP A 86 16.87 2.77 -4.62
CA ASP A 86 16.34 3.42 -5.84
C ASP A 86 14.92 2.96 -6.17
N GLU A 87 14.33 2.04 -5.39
CA GLU A 87 12.94 1.61 -5.54
C GLU A 87 11.98 2.41 -4.65
N ILE A 88 12.49 3.08 -3.61
CA ILE A 88 11.69 3.88 -2.67
C ILE A 88 11.31 5.21 -3.33
N PRO A 89 10.00 5.52 -3.50
CA PRO A 89 9.57 6.79 -4.08
C PRO A 89 9.64 7.91 -3.04
N TRP A 90 10.86 8.33 -2.70
CA TRP A 90 11.17 9.31 -1.65
C TRP A 90 10.32 10.57 -1.71
N ASP A 91 10.15 11.14 -2.91
CA ASP A 91 9.33 12.33 -3.12
C ASP A 91 7.86 12.06 -2.77
N LEU A 92 7.30 10.92 -3.20
CA LEU A 92 5.92 10.54 -2.90
C LEU A 92 5.71 10.31 -1.41
N TRP A 93 6.56 9.52 -0.77
CA TRP A 93 6.44 9.21 0.65
C TRP A 93 6.52 10.47 1.49
N SER A 94 7.43 11.41 1.16
CA SER A 94 7.50 12.70 1.86
C SER A 94 6.20 13.51 1.75
N ILE A 95 5.49 13.42 0.62
CA ILE A 95 4.22 14.12 0.40
C ILE A 95 3.11 13.45 1.22
N LEU A 96 3.02 12.12 1.18
CA LEU A 96 2.04 11.35 1.95
C LEU A 96 2.20 11.63 3.44
N LEU A 97 3.42 11.59 3.98
CA LEU A 97 3.67 11.84 5.40
C LEU A 97 3.29 13.26 5.85
N GLN A 98 3.44 14.25 4.96
CA GLN A 98 2.95 15.60 5.24
C GLN A 98 1.42 15.69 5.21
N LEU A 99 0.73 14.91 4.37
CA LEU A 99 -0.74 14.87 4.33
C LEU A 99 -1.34 14.23 5.58
N TYR A 100 -0.68 13.22 6.13
CA TYR A 100 -1.07 12.55 7.38
C TYR A 100 -0.43 13.21 8.62
N LYS A 101 0.16 14.40 8.50
CA LYS A 101 0.87 15.05 9.61
C LYS A 101 -0.01 15.15 10.85
N ARG A 102 0.50 14.65 11.97
CA ARG A 102 -0.25 14.61 13.22
C ARG A 102 -0.46 16.02 13.80
N PRO A 103 -1.60 16.27 14.46
CA PRO A 103 -1.87 17.54 15.13
C PRO A 103 -0.88 17.85 16.27
N ASP A 104 -0.35 16.82 16.93
CA ASP A 104 0.64 16.94 18.01
C ASP A 104 2.07 17.20 17.51
N GLY A 105 2.28 17.22 16.18
CA GLY A 105 3.57 17.44 15.54
C GLY A 105 4.55 16.29 15.69
N GLN A 106 4.16 15.15 16.29
CA GLN A 106 5.05 14.01 16.44
C GLN A 106 5.32 13.35 15.08
N PRO A 107 6.58 13.00 14.76
CA PRO A 107 6.89 12.30 13.54
C PRO A 107 6.44 10.83 13.61
N TYR A 108 6.11 10.27 12.45
CA TYR A 108 5.96 8.83 12.30
C TYR A 108 7.31 8.14 12.27
N THR A 109 7.46 7.03 12.98
CA THR A 109 8.59 6.10 12.81
C THR A 109 8.12 4.93 11.95
N ILE A 110 8.71 4.83 10.76
CA ILE A 110 8.38 3.83 9.76
C ILE A 110 9.50 2.80 9.74
N PHE A 111 9.14 1.53 9.84
CA PHE A 111 10.06 0.41 9.68
C PHE A 111 9.76 -0.31 8.38
N LEU A 112 10.76 -0.46 7.52
CA LEU A 112 10.64 -1.16 6.24
C LEU A 112 11.60 -2.34 6.19
N CYS A 113 11.09 -3.56 6.32
CA CYS A 113 11.81 -4.78 5.93
C CYS A 113 11.44 -5.10 4.47
N ALA A 114 12.26 -4.70 3.51
CA ALA A 114 11.92 -4.70 2.09
C ALA A 114 12.03 -6.10 1.44
N HIS A 115 11.29 -7.08 1.96
CA HIS A 115 11.32 -8.46 1.46
C HIS A 115 10.83 -8.53 0.01
N PRO A 116 11.56 -9.21 -0.90
CA PRO A 116 11.25 -9.23 -2.34
C PRO A 116 10.12 -10.20 -2.72
N ALA A 117 9.58 -10.96 -1.78
CA ALA A 117 8.50 -11.91 -2.05
C ALA A 117 7.25 -11.19 -2.58
N LEU A 118 6.75 -11.66 -3.73
CA LEU A 118 5.56 -11.14 -4.39
C LEU A 118 4.29 -11.78 -3.82
N ARG A 119 3.18 -11.04 -3.86
CA ARG A 119 1.85 -11.55 -3.53
C ARG A 119 1.38 -12.48 -4.63
N GLN A 120 1.22 -13.74 -4.29
CA GLN A 120 0.75 -14.76 -5.22
C GLN A 120 -0.49 -15.44 -4.65
N PHE A 121 -1.43 -15.72 -5.55
CA PHE A 121 -2.52 -16.63 -5.23
C PHE A 121 -1.97 -17.98 -4.80
N PRO A 122 -2.53 -18.61 -3.76
CA PRO A 122 -2.16 -19.97 -3.41
C PRO A 122 -2.66 -20.94 -4.50
N LYS A 123 -2.30 -22.23 -4.39
CA LYS A 123 -2.83 -23.26 -5.30
C LYS A 123 -4.37 -23.27 -5.26
N LYS A 124 -5.01 -23.64 -6.38
CA LYS A 124 -6.47 -23.77 -6.50
C LYS A 124 -7.08 -24.48 -5.28
N ASN A 125 -8.21 -23.97 -4.79
CA ASN A 125 -8.92 -24.45 -3.59
C ASN A 125 -8.13 -24.37 -2.27
N LYS A 126 -6.99 -23.67 -2.22
CA LYS A 126 -6.32 -23.29 -0.96
C LYS A 126 -6.76 -21.87 -0.56
N PRO A 127 -7.00 -21.62 0.73
CA PRO A 127 -7.43 -20.30 1.18
C PRO A 127 -6.29 -19.29 1.02
N VAL A 128 -6.64 -18.05 0.69
CA VAL A 128 -5.74 -16.91 0.90
C VAL A 128 -5.55 -16.70 2.40
N THR A 129 -4.31 -16.52 2.84
CA THR A 129 -3.96 -16.25 4.25
C THR A 129 -3.16 -14.93 4.35
N PRO A 130 -2.81 -14.45 5.56
CA PRO A 130 -1.93 -13.28 5.70
C PRO A 130 -0.63 -13.39 4.88
N LEU A 131 -0.07 -14.60 4.74
CA LEU A 131 1.07 -14.91 3.87
C LEU A 131 0.91 -14.31 2.46
N ASN A 132 -0.28 -14.42 1.88
CA ASN A 132 -0.51 -14.08 0.49
C ASN A 132 -0.81 -12.59 0.27
N ILE A 133 -1.32 -11.87 1.27
CA ILE A 133 -1.97 -10.56 1.04
C ILE A 133 -1.44 -9.44 1.93
N ASN A 134 -1.07 -9.75 3.18
CA ASN A 134 -0.65 -8.71 4.10
C ASN A 134 0.79 -8.25 3.80
N GLY A 135 1.08 -6.99 4.10
CA GLY A 135 2.40 -6.37 3.91
C GLY A 135 2.83 -5.43 5.03
N GLY A 136 1.97 -5.15 6.01
CA GLY A 136 2.29 -4.24 7.10
C GLY A 136 1.31 -4.32 8.26
N TYR A 137 1.56 -3.47 9.25
CA TYR A 137 0.64 -3.13 10.33
C TYR A 137 1.10 -1.83 11.01
N ALA A 138 0.16 -1.15 11.67
CA ALA A 138 0.42 -0.09 12.62
C ALA A 138 -0.47 -0.25 13.85
N TYR A 139 -0.10 0.40 14.95
CA TYR A 139 -0.98 0.51 16.11
C TYR A 139 -1.92 1.72 15.93
N PRO A 140 -3.21 1.58 16.30
CA PRO A 140 -4.17 2.67 16.19
C PRO A 140 -3.67 3.91 16.93
N CYS A 141 -3.71 5.06 16.26
CA CYS A 141 -3.33 6.35 16.82
C CYS A 141 -1.87 6.50 17.26
N ASP A 142 -1.00 5.57 16.89
CA ASP A 142 0.39 5.51 17.34
C ASP A 142 1.36 5.89 16.22
N SER A 143 2.19 6.90 16.45
CA SER A 143 3.21 7.33 15.49
C SER A 143 4.54 6.58 15.63
N THR A 144 4.72 5.78 16.67
CA THR A 144 6.00 5.15 17.01
C THR A 144 6.30 3.88 16.21
N CYS A 145 5.29 3.31 15.55
CA CYS A 145 5.45 2.08 14.78
C CYS A 145 4.45 2.00 13.62
N VAL A 146 4.93 2.35 12.42
CA VAL A 146 4.33 1.96 11.14
C VAL A 146 5.24 0.92 10.51
N PHE A 147 4.83 -0.35 10.50
CA PHE A 147 5.69 -1.46 10.08
C PHE A 147 5.28 -2.00 8.72
N ILE A 148 6.21 -2.08 7.78
CA ILE A 148 6.04 -2.62 6.44
C ILE A 148 7.09 -3.72 6.25
N TYR A 149 6.68 -4.94 5.91
CA TYR A 149 7.58 -6.10 5.85
C TYR A 149 7.64 -6.77 4.47
N ARG A 150 7.07 -6.14 3.45
CA ARG A 150 7.16 -6.59 2.06
C ARG A 150 7.41 -5.38 1.15
N ALA A 151 8.35 -5.52 0.23
CA ALA A 151 8.67 -4.46 -0.74
C ALA A 151 7.49 -4.22 -1.68
N GLU A 152 6.89 -5.29 -2.23
CA GLU A 152 5.78 -5.13 -3.17
C GLU A 152 4.62 -4.34 -2.56
N ASP A 153 4.18 -3.30 -3.28
CA ASP A 153 3.02 -2.46 -2.95
C ASP A 153 3.18 -1.69 -1.62
N ALA A 154 4.42 -1.54 -1.13
CA ALA A 154 4.74 -0.87 0.13
C ALA A 154 4.24 0.58 0.19
N THR A 155 4.11 1.29 -0.93
CA THR A 155 3.54 2.64 -0.96
C THR A 155 2.05 2.63 -0.59
N ARG A 156 1.26 1.68 -1.10
CA ARG A 156 -0.14 1.52 -0.70
C ARG A 156 -0.25 1.00 0.73
N VAL A 157 0.63 0.09 1.16
CA VAL A 157 0.74 -0.33 2.57
C VAL A 157 0.95 0.90 3.46
N LEU A 158 1.91 1.77 3.13
CA LEU A 158 2.18 2.98 3.90
C LEU A 158 0.93 3.85 4.05
N ILE A 159 0.18 4.08 2.97
CA ILE A 159 -1.07 4.87 3.02
C ILE A 159 -2.08 4.21 3.97
N HIS A 160 -2.28 2.90 3.85
CA HIS A 160 -3.17 2.12 4.72
C HIS A 160 -2.76 2.24 6.20
N GLU A 161 -1.49 1.99 6.52
CA GLU A 161 -1.03 2.04 7.90
C GLU A 161 -1.04 3.45 8.48
N LEU A 162 -0.85 4.48 7.64
CA LEU A 162 -1.00 5.87 8.07
C LEU A 162 -2.44 6.21 8.44
N PHE A 163 -3.46 5.61 7.83
CA PHE A 163 -4.84 5.78 8.30
C PHE A 163 -4.98 5.34 9.77
N HIS A 164 -4.46 4.16 10.12
CA HIS A 164 -4.52 3.66 11.49
C HIS A 164 -3.68 4.52 12.44
N ALA A 165 -2.43 4.79 12.07
CA ALA A 165 -1.48 5.57 12.90
C ALA A 165 -1.92 7.03 13.10
N ALA A 166 -2.68 7.60 12.16
CA ALA A 166 -3.24 8.95 12.23
C ALA A 166 -4.65 9.02 12.85
N CYS A 167 -5.21 7.91 13.36
CA CYS A 167 -6.61 7.85 13.83
C CYS A 167 -7.63 8.29 12.76
N SER A 168 -7.34 8.07 11.49
CA SER A 168 -8.18 8.53 10.38
C SER A 168 -9.15 7.45 9.89
N ASP A 169 -9.11 6.26 10.47
CA ASP A 169 -10.06 5.18 10.20
C ASP A 169 -11.39 5.40 10.94
N ASN A 170 -12.47 4.87 10.37
CA ASN A 170 -13.80 5.04 10.94
C ASN A 170 -14.04 4.03 12.08
N THR A 171 -13.73 4.43 13.30
CA THR A 171 -13.84 3.58 14.50
C THR A 171 -15.27 3.21 14.90
N ALA A 172 -16.29 3.82 14.28
CA ALA A 172 -17.69 3.45 14.48
C ALA A 172 -18.10 2.18 13.69
N LEU A 173 -17.28 1.73 12.73
CA LEU A 173 -17.53 0.53 11.95
C LEU A 173 -16.99 -0.73 12.63
N PRO A 174 -17.60 -1.91 12.41
CA PRO A 174 -16.99 -3.19 12.74
C PRO A 174 -15.59 -3.32 12.10
N LEU A 175 -14.68 -4.05 12.77
CA LEU A 175 -13.28 -4.15 12.36
C LEU A 175 -13.12 -4.49 10.87
N GLU A 176 -13.80 -5.52 10.40
CA GLU A 176 -13.68 -6.03 9.03
C GLU A 176 -14.13 -4.99 8.00
N VAL A 177 -15.20 -4.25 8.31
CA VAL A 177 -15.76 -3.19 7.44
C VAL A 177 -14.87 -1.95 7.46
N ARG A 178 -14.32 -1.60 8.64
CA ARG A 178 -13.35 -0.52 8.79
C ARG A 178 -12.09 -0.79 7.97
N GLU A 179 -11.53 -1.99 8.08
CA GLU A 179 -10.34 -2.41 7.31
C GLU A 179 -10.61 -2.38 5.81
N ALA A 180 -11.79 -2.82 5.37
CA ALA A 180 -12.20 -2.75 3.97
C ALA A 180 -12.33 -1.31 3.46
N GLU A 181 -12.87 -0.40 4.28
CA GLU A 181 -12.96 1.02 3.94
C GLU A 181 -11.58 1.69 3.91
N THR A 182 -10.70 1.38 4.89
CA THR A 182 -9.32 1.85 4.92
C THR A 182 -8.54 1.37 3.69
N GLU A 183 -8.69 0.11 3.30
CA GLU A 183 -8.05 -0.44 2.10
C GLU A 183 -8.55 0.27 0.82
N ALA A 184 -9.86 0.49 0.72
CA ALA A 184 -10.45 1.20 -0.41
C ALA A 184 -9.92 2.65 -0.53
N TRP A 185 -9.79 3.36 0.58
CA TRP A 185 -9.18 4.69 0.60
C TRP A 185 -7.71 4.66 0.22
N ALA A 186 -6.94 3.69 0.72
CA ALA A 186 -5.52 3.57 0.41
C ALA A 186 -5.28 3.40 -1.09
N GLU A 187 -6.07 2.56 -1.76
CA GLU A 187 -6.00 2.37 -3.21
C GLU A 187 -6.45 3.60 -4.01
N LEU A 188 -7.50 4.29 -3.56
CA LEU A 188 -7.99 5.50 -4.23
C LEU A 188 -6.99 6.66 -4.13
N ILE A 189 -6.37 6.85 -2.97
CA ILE A 189 -5.31 7.85 -2.77
C ILE A 189 -4.08 7.48 -3.59
N TRP A 190 -3.69 6.20 -3.59
CA TRP A 190 -2.60 5.73 -4.44
C TRP A 190 -2.89 6.02 -5.93
N ALA A 191 -4.07 5.68 -6.43
CA ALA A 191 -4.52 5.98 -7.79
C ALA A 191 -4.45 7.48 -8.10
N ALA A 192 -4.85 8.33 -7.16
CA ALA A 192 -4.75 9.78 -7.28
C ALA A 192 -3.29 10.23 -7.47
N PHE A 193 -2.34 9.68 -6.71
CA PHE A 193 -0.92 10.02 -6.89
C PHE A 193 -0.28 9.36 -8.11
N MET A 194 -0.93 8.39 -8.74
CA MET A 194 -0.46 7.78 -9.98
C MET A 194 -0.83 8.56 -11.24
N CYS A 195 -1.52 9.70 -11.16
CA CYS A 195 -1.75 10.57 -12.33
C CYS A 195 -0.69 11.67 -12.50
N ASP A 196 -0.63 12.28 -13.68
CA ASP A 196 0.21 13.45 -13.92
C ASP A 196 -0.36 14.71 -13.24
N LYS A 197 0.37 15.21 -12.23
CA LYS A 197 0.02 16.44 -11.50
C LYS A 197 -0.09 17.66 -12.41
N ALA A 198 0.67 17.73 -13.51
CA ALA A 198 0.61 18.84 -14.44
C ALA A 198 -0.75 18.87 -15.17
N LYS A 199 -1.29 17.71 -15.55
CA LYS A 199 -2.62 17.60 -16.17
C LYS A 199 -3.74 17.94 -15.19
N LEU A 200 -3.64 17.47 -13.94
CA LEU A 200 -4.63 17.83 -12.92
C LEU A 200 -4.69 19.34 -12.65
N ARG A 201 -3.55 20.03 -12.68
CA ARG A 201 -3.48 21.50 -12.54
C ARG A 201 -4.15 22.24 -13.69
N GLN A 202 -4.23 21.63 -14.87
CA GLN A 202 -4.96 22.15 -16.03
C GLN A 202 -6.45 21.79 -15.99
N GLY A 203 -6.90 21.07 -14.97
CA GLY A 203 -8.28 20.58 -14.85
C GLY A 203 -8.57 19.34 -15.68
N ASP A 204 -7.56 18.69 -16.27
CA ASP A 204 -7.75 17.45 -17.02
C ASP A 204 -7.81 16.25 -16.08
N LEU A 205 -9.02 15.73 -15.89
CA LEU A 205 -9.30 14.58 -15.02
C LEU A 205 -9.23 13.24 -15.76
N LYS A 206 -9.05 13.21 -17.08
CA LYS A 206 -9.19 11.98 -17.89
C LYS A 206 -8.22 10.89 -17.49
N GLU A 207 -6.98 11.26 -17.17
CA GLU A 207 -5.97 10.29 -16.71
C GLU A 207 -6.33 9.72 -15.34
N LEU A 208 -6.81 10.54 -14.42
CA LEU A 208 -7.25 10.09 -13.10
C LEU A 208 -8.47 9.16 -13.22
N GLU A 209 -9.47 9.55 -14.01
CA GLU A 209 -10.63 8.70 -14.31
C GLU A 209 -10.20 7.35 -14.89
N LYS A 210 -9.25 7.35 -15.84
CA LYS A 210 -8.71 6.11 -16.40
C LYS A 210 -8.05 5.24 -15.34
N ILE A 211 -7.17 5.82 -14.51
CA ILE A 211 -6.44 5.08 -13.46
C ILE A 211 -7.40 4.49 -12.43
N VAL A 212 -8.41 5.25 -12.01
CA VAL A 212 -9.46 4.78 -11.09
C VAL A 212 -10.24 3.62 -11.73
N ASN A 213 -10.62 3.73 -13.00
CA ASN A 213 -11.29 2.65 -13.72
C ASN A 213 -10.39 1.40 -13.89
N ASP A 214 -9.10 1.57 -14.15
CA ASP A 214 -8.14 0.47 -14.24
C ASP A 214 -8.01 -0.25 -12.89
N GLN A 215 -7.96 0.49 -11.78
CA GLN A 215 -7.94 -0.06 -10.42
C GLN A 215 -9.25 -0.78 -10.10
N ALA A 216 -10.42 -0.18 -10.36
CA ALA A 216 -11.72 -0.82 -10.18
C ALA A 216 -11.83 -2.14 -10.97
N SER A 217 -11.36 -2.15 -12.23
CA SER A 217 -11.32 -3.38 -13.03
C SER A 217 -10.36 -4.41 -12.46
N TYR A 218 -9.21 -3.98 -11.93
CA TYR A 218 -8.23 -4.87 -11.33
C TYR A 218 -8.80 -5.56 -10.08
N ILE A 219 -9.44 -4.80 -9.19
CA ILE A 219 -10.17 -5.32 -8.03
C ILE A 219 -11.22 -6.35 -8.47
N HIS A 220 -12.04 -5.99 -9.46
CA HIS A 220 -13.12 -6.87 -9.95
C HIS A 220 -12.60 -8.21 -10.50
N HIS A 221 -11.54 -8.17 -11.33
CA HIS A 221 -10.94 -9.37 -11.89
C HIS A 221 -10.24 -10.22 -10.84
N GLN A 222 -9.53 -9.59 -9.90
CA GLN A 222 -8.91 -10.28 -8.77
C GLN A 222 -9.97 -11.01 -7.93
N ASN A 223 -11.08 -10.33 -7.61
CA ASN A 223 -12.16 -10.91 -6.82
C ASN A 223 -12.94 -12.01 -7.56
N ARG A 224 -13.11 -11.89 -8.88
CA ARG A 224 -13.65 -12.96 -9.71
C ARG A 224 -12.75 -14.19 -9.66
N TYR A 225 -11.44 -14.03 -9.88
CA TYR A 225 -10.49 -15.14 -9.81
C TYR A 225 -10.46 -15.80 -8.43
N LEU A 226 -10.48 -14.99 -7.37
CA LEU A 226 -10.52 -15.42 -5.98
C LEU A 226 -11.77 -16.27 -5.66
N LYS A 227 -12.93 -15.93 -6.23
CA LYS A 227 -14.17 -16.73 -6.14
C LYS A 227 -14.07 -18.01 -7.00
N ASP A 228 -13.71 -17.87 -8.27
CA ASP A 228 -13.68 -18.98 -9.25
C ASP A 228 -12.68 -20.08 -8.88
N GLN A 229 -11.57 -19.72 -8.22
CA GLN A 229 -10.55 -20.67 -7.77
C GLN A 229 -10.77 -21.20 -6.34
N GLY A 230 -11.86 -20.82 -5.67
CA GLY A 230 -12.20 -21.32 -4.33
C GLY A 230 -11.21 -20.86 -3.24
N HIS A 231 -10.71 -19.62 -3.34
CA HIS A 231 -9.72 -19.05 -2.42
C HIS A 231 -10.34 -18.42 -1.17
N ILE A 232 -11.63 -18.09 -1.19
CA ILE A 232 -12.38 -17.72 0.01
C ILE A 232 -13.07 -18.97 0.52
N LYS A 233 -12.74 -19.35 1.75
CA LYS A 233 -13.38 -20.45 2.47
C LYS A 233 -14.04 -19.90 3.73
N GLY A 234 -15.12 -20.56 4.13
CA GLY A 234 -15.94 -20.16 5.27
C GLY A 234 -17.28 -19.59 4.83
N ASP A 235 -18.11 -19.26 5.82
CA ASP A 235 -19.38 -18.59 5.60
C ASP A 235 -19.11 -17.14 5.13
N PRO A 236 -19.65 -16.68 3.98
CA PRO A 236 -19.55 -15.27 3.58
C PRO A 236 -20.01 -14.27 4.64
N SER A 237 -20.93 -14.67 5.54
CA SER A 237 -21.37 -13.84 6.67
C SER A 237 -20.26 -13.62 7.72
N SER A 238 -19.22 -14.45 7.73
CA SER A 238 -18.11 -14.40 8.68
C SER A 238 -16.99 -13.42 8.30
N MET A 239 -17.06 -12.77 7.13
CA MET A 239 -16.07 -11.79 6.65
C MET A 239 -14.62 -12.22 6.94
N PRO A 240 -14.18 -13.39 6.43
CA PRO A 240 -12.89 -13.98 6.80
C PRO A 240 -11.73 -13.03 6.48
N PHE A 241 -10.58 -13.16 7.16
CA PHE A 241 -9.45 -12.22 7.05
C PHE A 241 -9.15 -11.68 5.62
N PRO A 242 -9.11 -12.48 4.54
CA PRO A 242 -8.87 -11.96 3.20
C PRO A 242 -9.99 -11.07 2.64
N TRP A 243 -11.21 -11.23 3.12
CA TRP A 243 -12.40 -10.50 2.67
C TRP A 243 -12.18 -8.99 2.76
N ARG A 244 -11.63 -8.50 3.89
CA ARG A 244 -11.42 -7.07 4.11
C ARG A 244 -10.48 -6.43 3.09
N TYR A 245 -9.52 -7.20 2.56
CA TYR A 245 -8.57 -6.73 1.55
C TYR A 245 -9.00 -6.98 0.10
N THR A 246 -10.13 -7.66 -0.13
CA THR A 246 -10.55 -8.16 -1.46
C THR A 246 -12.00 -7.82 -1.75
N ILE A 247 -12.94 -8.67 -1.31
CA ILE A 247 -14.37 -8.51 -1.59
C ILE A 247 -14.93 -7.27 -0.87
N GLY A 248 -14.58 -7.07 0.41
CA GLY A 248 -15.08 -5.94 1.19
C GLY A 248 -14.69 -4.58 0.60
N LYS A 249 -13.45 -4.43 0.11
CA LYS A 249 -13.04 -3.19 -0.55
C LYS A 249 -13.80 -2.95 -1.87
N GLU A 250 -14.15 -4.00 -2.62
CA GLU A 250 -14.96 -3.87 -3.84
C GLU A 250 -16.39 -3.41 -3.52
N ASP A 251 -16.96 -3.89 -2.41
CA ASP A 251 -18.27 -3.45 -1.92
C ASP A 251 -18.23 -1.95 -1.58
N VAL A 252 -17.14 -1.47 -0.96
CA VAL A 252 -16.92 -0.04 -0.67
C VAL A 252 -16.80 0.78 -1.96
N TRP A 253 -15.99 0.35 -2.93
CA TRP A 253 -15.87 1.01 -4.24
C TRP A 253 -17.21 1.08 -4.98
N THR A 254 -18.02 0.01 -4.86
CA THR A 254 -19.36 -0.06 -5.46
C THR A 254 -20.30 0.94 -4.80
N ARG A 255 -20.30 1.01 -3.47
CA ARG A 255 -21.07 1.99 -2.69
C ARG A 255 -20.67 3.43 -3.04
N TRP A 256 -19.39 3.66 -3.32
CA TRP A 256 -18.87 4.95 -3.75
C TRP A 256 -19.15 5.28 -5.22
N GLY A 257 -19.72 4.37 -6.01
CA GLY A 257 -19.99 4.60 -7.43
C GLY A 257 -18.76 4.55 -8.33
N LEU A 258 -17.64 3.97 -7.85
CA LEU A 258 -16.37 3.86 -8.58
C LEU A 258 -16.21 2.51 -9.32
N SER A 259 -17.09 1.54 -9.04
CA SER A 259 -17.01 0.21 -9.66
C SER A 259 -17.39 0.23 -11.14
N VAL A 260 -16.74 -0.64 -11.92
CA VAL A 260 -17.04 -0.81 -13.34
C VAL A 260 -18.30 -1.64 -13.53
N SER A 261 -19.23 -1.17 -14.37
CA SER A 261 -20.40 -1.97 -14.75
C SER A 261 -19.98 -3.24 -15.50
N SER A 262 -20.73 -4.33 -15.33
CA SER A 262 -20.45 -5.66 -15.92
C SER A 262 -20.23 -5.65 -17.44
N ASN A 263 -20.78 -4.68 -18.17
CA ASN A 263 -20.62 -4.54 -19.61
C ASN A 263 -19.27 -3.92 -20.05
N ALA A 264 -18.57 -3.21 -19.16
CA ALA A 264 -17.24 -2.68 -19.42
C ALA A 264 -16.13 -3.74 -19.30
N SER A 265 -16.45 -4.92 -18.76
CA SER A 265 -15.53 -6.06 -18.58
C SER A 265 -15.07 -6.74 -19.89
N HIS A 266 -15.50 -6.22 -21.05
CA HIS A 266 -15.04 -6.63 -22.38
C HIS A 266 -14.17 -5.58 -23.08
N ALA A 267 -13.96 -4.40 -22.47
CA ALA A 267 -12.93 -3.50 -22.93
C ALA A 267 -11.58 -4.17 -22.64
N LYS A 268 -10.76 -4.39 -23.68
CA LYS A 268 -9.38 -4.87 -23.57
C LYS A 268 -8.61 -3.91 -22.64
N ASN A 269 -8.59 -4.19 -21.34
CA ASN A 269 -7.97 -3.32 -20.38
C ASN A 269 -6.46 -3.40 -20.55
N SER A 270 -5.75 -2.31 -20.26
CA SER A 270 -4.28 -2.30 -20.30
C SER A 270 -3.66 -3.39 -19.42
N ASN A 271 -4.41 -3.85 -18.42
CA ASN A 271 -4.03 -4.90 -17.47
C ASN A 271 -4.27 -6.33 -17.98
N ASP A 272 -4.86 -6.56 -19.16
CA ASP A 272 -4.89 -7.91 -19.77
C ASP A 272 -3.55 -8.25 -20.46
N ARG A 273 -2.61 -7.30 -20.51
CA ARG A 273 -1.39 -7.40 -21.34
C ARG A 273 -0.16 -7.93 -20.62
N CYS A 274 -0.18 -8.11 -19.30
CA CYS A 274 0.91 -8.78 -18.59
C CYS A 274 0.44 -10.16 -18.11
N GLU A 275 1.04 -11.22 -18.64
CA GLU A 275 0.81 -12.60 -18.19
C GLU A 275 1.02 -12.76 -16.66
N ASP A 276 1.89 -11.93 -16.05
CA ASP A 276 2.14 -11.88 -14.60
C ASP A 276 0.89 -11.54 -13.76
N HIS A 277 -0.13 -10.90 -14.36
CA HIS A 277 -1.35 -10.52 -13.65
C HIS A 277 -2.25 -11.70 -13.29
N LYS A 278 -2.18 -12.82 -14.02
CA LYS A 278 -3.06 -13.99 -13.79
C LYS A 278 -2.82 -14.67 -12.44
N HIS A 279 -1.69 -14.39 -11.80
CA HIS A 279 -1.28 -15.04 -10.55
C HIS A 279 -0.96 -14.06 -9.41
N SER A 280 -1.06 -12.75 -9.67
CA SER A 280 -0.74 -11.71 -8.70
C SER A 280 -1.92 -11.44 -7.74
N LEU A 281 -1.62 -11.42 -6.44
CA LEU A 281 -2.51 -10.95 -5.38
C LEU A 281 -2.07 -9.56 -4.85
N ARG A 282 -1.33 -8.81 -5.66
CA ARG A 282 -1.06 -7.39 -5.40
C ARG A 282 -2.39 -6.63 -5.25
N LEU A 283 -2.48 -5.60 -4.41
CA LEU A 283 -3.77 -4.92 -4.18
C LEU A 283 -4.00 -3.75 -5.14
N THR A 284 -2.93 -3.14 -5.64
CA THR A 284 -2.96 -2.19 -6.76
C THR A 284 -2.64 -2.87 -8.09
N PHE A 285 -3.13 -2.32 -9.21
CA PHE A 285 -2.59 -2.72 -10.51
C PHE A 285 -1.09 -2.35 -10.59
N HIS A 286 -0.34 -3.01 -11.47
CA HIS A 286 1.11 -2.77 -11.55
C HIS A 286 1.41 -1.39 -12.13
N PRO A 287 2.21 -0.54 -11.44
CA PRO A 287 2.56 0.78 -11.96
C PRO A 287 3.23 0.68 -13.33
N THR A 288 2.83 1.55 -14.25
CA THR A 288 3.46 1.65 -15.57
C THR A 288 4.87 2.25 -15.47
N LEU A 289 5.69 2.09 -16.51
CA LEU A 289 7.00 2.75 -16.57
C LEU A 289 6.89 4.27 -16.42
N ASP A 290 5.84 4.89 -16.98
CA ASP A 290 5.61 6.32 -16.84
C ASP A 290 5.29 6.72 -15.39
N MET A 291 4.53 5.88 -14.65
CA MET A 291 4.29 6.09 -13.22
C MET A 291 5.59 5.99 -12.42
N LYS A 292 6.42 4.98 -12.69
CA LYS A 292 7.71 4.77 -12.03
C LYS A 292 8.68 5.93 -12.28
N ARG A 293 8.81 6.37 -13.54
CA ARG A 293 9.63 7.53 -13.93
C ARG A 293 9.19 8.81 -13.25
N ARG A 294 7.88 9.06 -13.14
CA ARG A 294 7.34 10.25 -12.46
C ARG A 294 7.75 10.31 -10.98
N TRP A 295 7.85 9.15 -10.33
CA TRP A 295 8.29 9.04 -8.95
C TRP A 295 9.77 8.71 -8.77
N LYS A 296 10.54 8.76 -9.87
CA LYS A 296 12.00 8.56 -9.91
C LYS A 296 12.44 7.25 -9.26
N VAL A 297 11.62 6.21 -9.40
CA VAL A 297 11.98 4.86 -8.94
C VAL A 297 12.45 4.02 -10.12
N SER A 298 13.28 3.02 -9.84
CA SER A 298 13.77 2.11 -10.87
C SER A 298 12.63 1.38 -11.60
N ASP A 299 12.85 1.01 -12.87
CA ASP A 299 11.85 0.31 -13.68
C ASP A 299 11.46 -1.06 -13.11
N ARG A 300 12.32 -1.66 -12.28
CA ARG A 300 12.06 -2.91 -11.55
C ARG A 300 11.36 -2.72 -10.20
N SER A 301 11.14 -1.48 -9.77
CA SER A 301 10.54 -1.19 -8.46
C SER A 301 9.23 -1.92 -8.28
N THR A 302 9.11 -2.60 -7.14
CA THR A 302 7.85 -3.22 -6.68
C THR A 302 7.19 -2.40 -5.56
N ILE A 303 7.92 -1.45 -4.96
CA ILE A 303 7.51 -0.59 -3.83
C ILE A 303 6.42 0.41 -4.19
N LEU A 304 6.52 0.99 -5.38
CA LEU A 304 5.50 1.90 -5.90
C LEU A 304 4.19 1.15 -6.08
#